data_AF-A0A4U7D8V6-F1
#
_entry.id   AF-A0A4U7D8V6-F1
#
_cell.length_a   1.000
_cell.length_b   1.000
_cell.length_c   1.000
_cell.angle_alpha   90.00
_cell.angle_beta   90.00
_cell.angle_gamma   90.00
#
_symmetry.space_group_name_H-M   'P 1'
#
loop_
_entity.id
_entity.type
_entity.pdbx_description
1 polymer ?
#
loop_
_entity_poly.entity_id
_entity_poly.type
_entity_poly.pdbx_seq_one_letter_code
_entity_poly.pdbx_strand_id
1 'polypeptide(L)' 'DQRFEGNRYTFQPLVESTDSVQRIGDQLRPQFDGGITLVSSDQLSELRTEVYADE' A
#
# COMPACT_ATOMS: atom_id res chain seq x y z
N ASP A 1 30.01 -20.81 7.81
CA ASP A 1 28.55 -20.74 7.59
C ASP A 1 27.95 -19.47 8.16
N GLN A 2 27.64 -18.54 7.27
CA GLN A 2 26.92 -17.31 7.61
C GLN A 2 25.43 -17.58 7.38
N ARG A 3 24.67 -17.86 8.44
CA ARG A 3 23.22 -18.02 8.34
C ARG A 3 22.58 -16.64 8.49
N PHE A 4 21.73 -16.28 7.55
CA PHE A 4 20.93 -15.05 7.64
C PHE A 4 19.99 -15.15 8.85
N GLU A 5 20.13 -14.25 9.81
CA GLU A 5 19.17 -14.12 10.91
C GLU A 5 17.85 -13.60 10.32
N GLY A 6 16.86 -14.48 10.26
CA GLY A 6 15.64 -14.40 9.45
C GLY A 6 14.62 -13.33 9.82
N ASN A 7 15.02 -12.11 10.13
CA ASN A 7 14.10 -10.97 10.20
C ASN A 7 13.85 -10.44 8.78
N ARG A 8 13.26 -11.27 7.92
CA ARG A 8 12.95 -10.92 6.53
C ARG A 8 11.48 -10.56 6.41
N TYR A 9 11.22 -9.25 6.53
CA TYR A 9 9.97 -8.57 6.20
C TYR A 9 8.74 -8.98 7.04
N THR A 10 8.12 -7.98 7.66
CA THR A 10 6.79 -8.13 8.26
C THR A 10 5.75 -7.72 7.23
N PHE A 11 4.81 -8.61 6.92
CA PHE A 11 3.68 -8.30 6.06
C PHE A 11 2.53 -7.77 6.92
N GLN A 12 1.94 -6.66 6.48
CA GLN A 12 0.70 -6.14 7.03
C GLN A 12 -0.36 -6.23 5.92
N PRO A 13 -1.30 -7.19 5.98
CA PRO A 13 -2.37 -7.24 5.01
C PRO A 13 -3.30 -6.06 5.25
N LEU A 14 -3.44 -5.21 4.23
CA LEU A 14 -4.39 -4.10 4.23
C LEU A 14 -5.52 -4.46 3.26
N VAL A 15 -6.77 -4.30 3.71
CA VAL A 15 -7.96 -4.54 2.88
C VAL A 15 -8.69 -3.23 2.73
N GLU A 16 -8.61 -2.64 1.53
CA GLU A 16 -9.22 -1.35 1.23
C GLU A 16 -10.19 -1.43 0.06
N SER A 17 -11.20 -0.58 0.10
CA SER A 17 -12.08 -0.24 -1.01
C SER A 17 -11.92 1.25 -1.36
N THR A 18 -12.45 1.66 -2.50
CA THR A 18 -12.49 3.08 -2.89
C THR A 18 -13.21 3.92 -1.83
N ASP A 19 -14.29 3.39 -1.24
CA ASP A 19 -15.03 4.05 -0.16
C ASP A 19 -14.22 4.20 1.14
N SER A 20 -13.36 3.24 1.48
CA SER A 20 -12.52 3.35 2.68
C SER A 20 -11.36 4.30 2.47
N VAL A 21 -10.76 4.27 1.26
CA VAL A 21 -9.69 5.17 0.84
C VAL A 21 -10.07 6.64 1.00
N GLN A 22 -11.31 7.02 0.67
CA GLN A 22 -11.78 8.41 0.86
C GLN A 22 -11.73 8.88 2.32
N ARG A 23 -11.78 7.97 3.30
CA ARG A 23 -11.74 8.32 4.73
C ARG A 23 -10.36 8.28 5.35
N ILE A 24 -9.46 7.46 4.81
CA ILE A 24 -8.13 7.22 5.38
C ILE A 24 -6.99 7.52 4.39
N GLY A 25 -7.27 8.20 3.28
CA GLY A 25 -6.33 8.46 2.20
C GLY A 25 -5.01 9.06 2.69
N ASP A 26 -5.06 10.01 3.62
CA ASP A 26 -3.89 10.60 4.25
C ASP A 26 -2.98 9.59 4.96
N GLN A 27 -3.55 8.54 5.53
CA GLN A 27 -2.80 7.46 6.19
C GLN A 27 -2.19 6.48 5.18
N LEU A 28 -2.78 6.38 3.98
CA LEU A 28 -2.32 5.52 2.88
C LEU A 28 -1.28 6.20 1.99
N ARG A 29 -1.30 7.54 1.86
CA ARG A 29 -0.34 8.30 1.04
C ARG A 29 1.13 7.90 1.28
N PRO A 30 1.64 7.81 2.52
CA PRO A 30 3.03 7.43 2.75
C PRO A 30 3.40 6.03 2.22
N GLN A 31 2.43 5.12 2.17
CA GLN A 31 2.62 3.76 1.69
C GLN A 31 2.71 3.73 0.16
N PHE A 32 1.91 4.56 -0.54
CA PHE A 32 2.01 4.71 -1.99
C PHE A 32 3.24 5.50 -2.44
N ASP A 33 3.69 6.47 -1.64
CA ASP A 33 4.88 7.28 -1.94
C ASP A 33 6.19 6.51 -1.71
N GLY A 34 6.27 5.75 -0.62
CA GLY A 34 7.48 5.03 -0.22
C GLY A 34 7.51 3.55 -0.59
N GLY A 35 6.38 2.99 -1.01
CA GLY A 35 6.23 1.57 -1.29
C GLY A 35 6.77 1.15 -2.66
N ILE A 36 7.14 -0.12 -2.76
CA ILE A 36 7.46 -0.77 -4.03
C ILE A 36 6.30 -1.69 -4.39
N THR A 37 5.65 -1.44 -5.52
CA THR A 37 4.61 -2.33 -6.05
C THR A 37 5.25 -3.56 -6.69
N LEU A 38 5.05 -4.74 -6.10
CA LEU A 38 5.55 -6.01 -6.64
C LEU A 38 4.61 -6.61 -7.70
N VAL A 39 3.31 -6.41 -7.52
CA VAL A 39 2.25 -6.87 -8.44
C VAL A 39 1.25 -5.74 -8.58
N SER A 40 0.97 -5.34 -9.81
CA SER A 40 -0.05 -4.35 -10.14
C SER A 40 -1.38 -5.02 -10.48
N SER A 41 -2.48 -4.35 -10.14
CA SER A 41 -3.83 -4.69 -10.61
C SER A 41 -4.60 -3.40 -10.92
N ASP A 42 -5.68 -3.53 -11.69
CA ASP A 42 -6.57 -2.40 -11.98
C ASP A 42 -7.15 -1.84 -10.68
N GLN A 43 -7.61 -2.72 -9.78
CA GLN A 43 -8.11 -2.34 -8.45
C GLN A 43 -7.07 -1.56 -7.63
N LEU A 44 -5.79 -1.95 -7.64
CA LEU A 44 -4.75 -1.21 -6.93
C LEU A 44 -4.54 0.19 -7.54
N SER A 45 -4.68 0.31 -8.86
CA SER A 45 -4.55 1.58 -9.58
C SER A 45 -5.73 2.51 -9.29
N GLU A 46 -6.95 1.97 -9.19
CA GLU A 46 -8.15 2.72 -8.77
C GLU A 46 -7.99 3.24 -7.35
N LEU A 47 -7.60 2.40 -6.39
CA LEU A 47 -7.36 2.82 -5.01
C LEU A 47 -6.28 3.91 -4.92
N ARG A 48 -5.18 3.75 -5.67
CA ARG A 48 -4.14 4.79 -5.74
C ARG A 48 -4.69 6.10 -6.27
N THR A 49 -5.50 6.06 -7.31
CA THR A 49 -6.11 7.26 -7.90
C THR A 49 -6.99 7.97 -6.88
N GLU A 50 -7.85 7.25 -6.17
CA GLU A 50 -8.70 7.82 -5.13
C GLU A 50 -7.91 8.46 -3.98
N VAL A 51 -6.75 7.88 -3.58
CA VAL A 51 -5.89 8.48 -2.54
C VAL A 51 -5.38 9.88 -2.92
N TYR A 52 -5.09 10.10 -4.21
CA TYR A 52 -4.54 11.38 -4.70
C TYR A 52 -5.60 12.30 -5.33
N ALA A 53 -6.85 11.84 -5.48
CA ALA A 53 -7.92 12.63 -6.08
C ALA A 53 -8.48 13.71 -5.14
N ASP A 54 -8.29 13.57 -3.82
CA ASP A 54 -8.74 14.54 -2.79
C ASP A 54 -7.73 15.69 -2.57
N GLU A 55 -7.13 16.22 -3.66
CA GLU A 55 -6.27 17.42 -3.65
C GLU A 55 -7.00 18.70 -4.08
#